data_AF-D2ZY51-F1
#
_entry.id   AF-D2ZY51-F1
#
_cell.length_a   1.000
_cell.length_b   1.000
_cell.length_c   1.000
_cell.angle_alpha   90.00
_cell.angle_beta   90.00
_cell.angle_gamma   90.00
#
_symmetry.space_group_name_H-M   'P 1'
#
loop_
_entity.id
_entity.type
_entity.pdbx_description
1 polymer ?
#
loop_
_entity_poly.entity_id
_entity_poly.type
_entity_poly.pdbx_seq_one_letter_code
_entity_poly.pdbx_strand_id
1 'polypeptide(L)'
;MAPDGHELALIAFIPIENLLAIAPQFEKDFQEKEYKDKAIYVFSYYDEEDYFLDYITEIDDAIQGYTKVIIGDKNQFKFNLENFYPINPIENLDEMSFLGGQPEYLQQEGSDFSEKYIFIGQILGMDLPEKVNEIFYLTGNVGYIFINRDLSGGLFFVQAT
;
A
#
# COMPACT_ATOMS: atom_id res chain seq x y z
N MET A 1 -11.97 -10.11 -4.32
CA MET A 1 -13.08 -9.53 -5.10
C MET A 1 -13.56 -8.31 -4.35
N ALA A 2 -13.83 -7.24 -5.09
CA ALA A 2 -14.53 -6.05 -4.61
C ALA A 2 -16.02 -6.37 -4.33
N PRO A 3 -16.75 -5.47 -3.65
CA PRO A 3 -18.18 -5.66 -3.34
C PRO A 3 -19.09 -5.90 -4.56
N ASP A 4 -18.71 -5.36 -5.72
CA ASP A 4 -19.42 -5.52 -7.00
C ASP A 4 -19.07 -6.82 -7.75
N GLY A 5 -18.11 -7.60 -7.24
CA GLY A 5 -17.64 -8.83 -7.85
C GLY A 5 -16.42 -8.69 -8.75
N HIS A 6 -15.87 -7.49 -8.94
CA HIS A 6 -14.64 -7.29 -9.71
C HIS A 6 -13.43 -7.96 -9.01
N GLU A 7 -12.52 -8.52 -9.81
CA GLU A 7 -11.28 -9.11 -9.29
C GLU A 7 -10.27 -8.01 -8.97
N LEU A 8 -9.66 -8.07 -7.78
CA LEU A 8 -8.66 -7.07 -7.40
C LEU A 8 -7.28 -7.49 -7.93
N ALA A 9 -6.56 -6.56 -8.54
CA ALA A 9 -5.19 -6.78 -8.99
C ALA A 9 -4.20 -6.63 -7.82
N LEU A 10 -3.18 -7.47 -7.77
CA LEU A 10 -2.07 -7.32 -6.83
C LEU A 10 -1.12 -6.22 -7.35
N ILE A 11 -1.05 -5.10 -6.64
CA ILE A 11 -0.28 -3.92 -7.06
C ILE A 11 1.00 -3.70 -6.26
N ALA A 12 1.10 -4.24 -5.04
CA ALA A 12 2.33 -4.21 -4.26
C ALA A 12 2.53 -5.49 -3.43
N PHE A 13 3.80 -5.88 -3.30
CA PHE A 13 4.24 -7.02 -2.50
C PHE A 13 5.47 -6.62 -1.69
N ILE A 14 5.35 -6.65 -0.36
CA ILE A 14 6.40 -6.18 0.56
C ILE A 14 6.66 -7.27 1.60
N PRO A 15 7.72 -8.09 1.46
CA PRO A 15 8.18 -8.96 2.53
C PRO A 15 8.50 -8.15 3.79
N ILE A 16 7.99 -8.56 4.96
CA ILE A 16 8.16 -7.79 6.20
C ILE A 16 9.64 -7.70 6.59
N GLU A 17 10.43 -8.74 6.32
CA GLU A 17 11.88 -8.70 6.56
C GLU A 17 12.60 -7.62 5.75
N ASN A 18 12.17 -7.39 4.49
CA ASN A 18 12.73 -6.36 3.63
C ASN A 18 12.32 -4.97 4.13
N LEU A 19 11.06 -4.84 4.57
CA LEU A 19 10.58 -3.62 5.21
C LEU A 19 11.42 -3.26 6.43
N LEU A 20 11.73 -4.24 7.30
CA LEU A 20 12.55 -4.02 8.50
C LEU A 20 14.01 -3.66 8.17
N ALA A 21 14.56 -4.19 7.08
CA ALA A 21 15.91 -3.83 6.64
C ALA A 21 16.01 -2.36 6.21
N ILE A 22 14.94 -1.80 5.66
CA ILE A 22 14.88 -0.43 5.13
C ILE A 22 14.37 0.56 6.18
N ALA A 23 13.41 0.13 6.99
CA ALA A 23 12.70 0.93 7.98
C ALA A 23 12.70 0.21 9.35
N PRO A 24 13.86 0.14 10.04
CA PRO A 24 14.02 -0.61 11.29
C PRO A 24 13.14 -0.08 12.44
N GLN A 25 12.58 1.12 12.33
CA GLN A 25 11.59 1.64 13.28
C GLN A 25 10.40 0.69 13.47
N PHE A 26 10.00 -0.05 12.43
CA PHE A 26 8.90 -1.02 12.49
C PHE A 26 9.21 -2.25 13.35
N GLU A 27 10.48 -2.49 13.73
CA GLU A 27 10.81 -3.59 14.62
C GLU A 27 10.01 -3.51 15.91
N LYS A 28 9.85 -2.30 16.47
CA LYS A 28 9.05 -2.06 17.68
C LYS A 28 7.57 -2.35 17.46
N ASP A 29 7.03 -1.93 16.32
CA ASP A 29 5.64 -2.18 15.98
C ASP A 29 5.33 -3.67 15.76
N PHE A 30 6.34 -4.48 15.39
CA PHE A 30 6.21 -5.91 15.19
C PHE A 30 6.75 -6.76 16.35
N GLN A 31 7.20 -6.14 17.45
CA GLN A 31 7.66 -6.86 18.63
C GLN A 31 6.61 -7.89 19.09
N GLU A 32 7.10 -9.08 19.47
CA GLU A 32 6.28 -10.20 19.97
C GLU A 32 5.36 -10.87 18.95
N LYS A 33 5.35 -10.44 17.68
CA LYS A 33 4.53 -11.04 16.62
C LYS A 33 5.33 -12.02 15.77
N GLU A 34 4.64 -13.03 15.23
CA GLU A 34 5.21 -13.92 14.24
C GLU A 34 5.11 -13.26 12.85
N TYR A 35 6.24 -12.77 12.32
CA TYR A 35 6.31 -12.05 11.04
C TYR A 35 7.44 -12.49 10.09
N LYS A 36 8.35 -13.37 10.52
CA LYS A 36 9.58 -13.71 9.76
C LYS A 36 9.31 -14.24 8.35
N ASP A 37 8.19 -14.94 8.15
CA ASP A 37 7.78 -15.49 6.85
C ASP A 37 6.57 -14.78 6.25
N LYS A 38 6.24 -13.59 6.75
CA LYS A 38 5.08 -12.82 6.30
C LYS A 38 5.45 -11.74 5.28
N ALA A 39 4.48 -11.40 4.46
CA ALA A 39 4.51 -10.31 3.51
C ALA A 39 3.20 -9.52 3.58
N ILE A 40 3.30 -8.25 3.20
CA ILE A 40 2.17 -7.36 2.95
C ILE A 40 1.85 -7.46 1.46
N TYR A 41 0.60 -7.81 1.17
CA TYR A 41 0.04 -7.84 -0.18
C TYR A 41 -0.99 -6.71 -0.30
N VAL A 42 -0.81 -5.84 -1.28
CA VAL A 42 -1.74 -4.75 -1.55
C VAL A 42 -2.48 -5.05 -2.85
N PHE A 43 -3.79 -5.20 -2.74
CA PHE A 43 -4.68 -5.38 -3.85
C PHE A 43 -5.51 -4.12 -4.07
N SER A 44 -5.70 -3.76 -5.33
CA SER A 44 -6.49 -2.59 -5.72
C SER A 44 -7.46 -2.95 -6.83
N TYR A 45 -8.56 -2.20 -6.89
CA TYR A 45 -9.38 -2.11 -8.08
C TYR A 45 -8.50 -1.47 -9.16
N TYR A 46 -8.06 -2.24 -10.13
CA TYR A 46 -7.24 -1.79 -11.26
C TYR A 46 -7.72 -2.53 -12.50
N ASP A 47 -8.15 -1.77 -13.50
CA ASP A 47 -8.56 -2.27 -14.81
C ASP A 47 -7.95 -1.38 -15.89
N GLU A 48 -7.05 -1.93 -16.70
CA GLU A 48 -6.35 -1.20 -17.77
C GLU A 48 -7.33 -0.61 -18.82
N GLU A 49 -8.52 -1.19 -18.98
CA GLU A 49 -9.51 -0.79 -19.98
C GLU A 49 -10.69 0.03 -19.39
N ASP A 50 -11.06 -0.20 -18.13
CA ASP A 50 -12.23 0.44 -17.46
C ASP A 50 -11.88 0.94 -16.05
N TYR A 51 -10.94 1.88 -15.99
CA TYR A 51 -10.39 2.39 -14.74
C TYR A 51 -11.29 3.47 -14.10
N PHE A 52 -12.04 3.10 -13.06
CA PHE A 52 -12.83 4.05 -12.27
C PHE A 52 -12.06 4.48 -11.00
N LEU A 53 -11.59 5.73 -11.00
CA LEU A 53 -10.82 6.35 -9.92
C LEU A 53 -11.56 6.32 -8.57
N ASP A 54 -12.88 6.49 -8.58
CA ASP A 54 -13.69 6.67 -7.38
C ASP A 54 -13.51 5.52 -6.38
N TYR A 55 -13.34 4.27 -6.86
CA TYR A 55 -13.24 3.08 -6.00
C TYR A 55 -11.95 2.97 -5.19
N ILE A 56 -10.95 3.81 -5.49
CA ILE A 56 -9.65 3.78 -4.79
C ILE A 56 -9.32 5.10 -4.11
N THR A 57 -10.06 6.18 -4.40
CA THR A 57 -9.75 7.53 -3.90
C THR A 57 -10.24 7.83 -2.50
N GLU A 58 -11.21 7.07 -2.02
CA GLU A 58 -11.85 7.33 -0.73
C GLU A 58 -11.52 6.23 0.26
N ILE A 59 -11.23 6.63 1.50
CA ILE A 59 -11.01 5.70 2.61
C ILE A 59 -12.25 4.84 2.85
N ASP A 60 -13.45 5.42 2.68
CA ASP A 60 -14.70 4.70 2.84
C ASP A 60 -14.82 3.55 1.83
N ASP A 61 -14.26 3.69 0.63
CA ASP A 61 -14.26 2.63 -0.39
C ASP A 61 -13.19 1.56 -0.11
N ALA A 62 -12.03 1.97 0.42
CA ALA A 62 -11.04 1.04 0.97
C ALA A 62 -11.62 0.19 2.11
N ILE A 63 -12.40 0.81 3.02
CA ILE A 63 -13.09 0.12 4.12
C ILE A 63 -14.18 -0.83 3.59
N GLN A 64 -14.88 -0.44 2.52
CA GLN A 64 -15.87 -1.29 1.87
C GLN A 64 -15.26 -2.49 1.13
N GLY A 65 -13.96 -2.43 0.80
CA GLY A 65 -13.20 -3.55 0.24
C GLY A 65 -12.95 -3.46 -1.26
N TYR A 66 -13.02 -2.27 -1.85
CA TYR A 66 -12.55 -2.02 -3.22
C TYR A 66 -11.02 -2.03 -3.33
N THR A 67 -10.32 -1.90 -2.20
CA THR A 67 -8.92 -2.25 -2.06
C THR A 67 -8.79 -3.27 -0.93
N LYS A 68 -7.64 -3.95 -0.85
CA LYS A 68 -7.39 -4.90 0.24
C LYS A 68 -5.92 -5.02 0.56
N VAL A 69 -5.59 -4.87 1.85
CA VAL A 69 -4.26 -5.20 2.35
C VAL A 69 -4.34 -6.49 3.16
N ILE A 70 -3.56 -7.49 2.72
CA ILE A 70 -3.47 -8.80 3.36
C ILE A 70 -2.06 -8.96 3.93
N ILE A 71 -1.99 -9.41 5.18
CA ILE A 71 -0.73 -9.85 5.78
C ILE A 71 -0.79 -11.38 5.84
N GLY A 72 0.11 -12.02 5.11
CA GLY A 72 0.07 -13.46 4.88
C GLY A 72 1.45 -14.06 4.69
N ASP A 73 1.54 -15.38 4.60
CA ASP A 73 2.82 -16.05 4.30
C ASP A 73 3.34 -15.61 2.94
N LYS A 74 4.65 -15.39 2.79
CA LYS A 74 5.31 -14.92 1.54
C LYS A 74 4.91 -15.72 0.28
N ASN A 75 4.52 -16.98 0.45
CA ASN A 75 4.16 -17.91 -0.61
C ASN A 75 2.64 -18.14 -0.74
N GLN A 76 1.82 -17.35 -0.06
CA GLN A 76 0.36 -17.51 -0.05
C GLN A 76 -0.26 -17.30 -1.44
N PHE A 77 0.28 -16.36 -2.21
CA PHE A 77 -0.19 -16.06 -3.57
C PHE A 77 0.89 -16.40 -4.60
N LYS A 78 0.47 -16.82 -5.79
CA LYS A 78 1.36 -17.11 -6.93
C LYS A 78 1.25 -15.99 -7.94
N PHE A 79 2.38 -15.35 -8.24
CA PHE A 79 2.48 -14.26 -9.22
C PHE A 79 3.91 -14.22 -9.78
N ASN A 80 4.11 -13.55 -10.91
CA ASN A 80 5.43 -13.37 -11.48
C ASN A 80 6.13 -12.15 -10.86
N LEU A 81 7.19 -12.38 -10.10
CA LEU A 81 7.99 -11.31 -9.48
C LEU A 81 8.68 -10.41 -10.51
N GLU A 82 8.94 -10.90 -11.73
CA GLU A 82 9.55 -10.09 -12.80
C GLU A 82 8.64 -8.94 -13.28
N ASN A 83 7.34 -9.01 -12.97
CA ASN A 83 6.39 -7.95 -13.28
C ASN A 83 6.41 -6.82 -12.23
N PHE A 84 7.11 -7.00 -11.11
CA PHE A 84 7.19 -6.01 -10.04
C PHE A 84 8.48 -5.20 -10.14
N TYR A 85 8.36 -3.90 -9.87
CA TYR A 85 9.49 -2.99 -9.81
C TYR A 85 9.98 -2.89 -8.36
N PRO A 86 11.27 -3.13 -8.09
CA PRO A 86 11.81 -2.91 -6.75
C PRO A 86 11.80 -1.41 -6.45
N ILE A 87 11.09 -1.02 -5.40
CA ILE A 87 11.20 0.33 -4.84
C ILE A 87 12.47 0.35 -4.01
N ASN A 88 13.47 1.09 -4.49
CA ASN A 88 14.65 1.36 -3.67
C ASN A 88 14.27 2.35 -2.56
N PRO A 89 14.89 2.26 -1.37
CA PRO A 89 14.74 3.28 -0.35
C PRO A 89 15.09 4.64 -0.97
N ILE A 90 14.13 5.54 -0.97
CA ILE A 90 14.36 6.90 -1.45
C ILE A 90 15.15 7.62 -0.36
N GLU A 91 16.39 7.99 -0.68
CA GLU A 91 17.32 8.65 0.26
C GLU A 91 17.04 10.17 0.40
N ASN A 92 16.12 10.73 -0.39
CA ASN A 92 15.76 12.14 -0.39
C ASN A 92 14.43 12.41 0.33
N LEU A 93 14.47 13.35 1.28
CA LEU A 93 13.31 13.81 2.06
C LEU A 93 12.35 14.73 1.28
N ASP A 94 12.73 15.16 0.07
CA ASP A 94 11.90 16.02 -0.80
C ASP A 94 11.00 15.21 -1.77
N GLU A 95 11.02 13.88 -1.68
CA GLU A 95 10.25 12.98 -2.53
C GLU A 95 8.98 12.49 -1.80
N MET A 96 7.84 12.54 -2.48
CA MET A 96 6.52 12.14 -1.94
C MET A 96 6.37 10.63 -1.78
N SER A 97 7.36 9.84 -2.20
CA SER A 97 7.40 8.39 -2.06
C SER A 97 8.39 7.97 -0.98
N PHE A 98 7.92 7.30 0.07
CA PHE A 98 8.80 6.84 1.15
C PHE A 98 8.15 5.73 1.99
N LEU A 99 9.00 4.98 2.71
CA LEU A 99 8.59 3.94 3.66
C LEU A 99 8.84 4.39 5.10
N GLY A 100 7.83 4.24 5.96
CA GLY A 100 7.86 4.70 7.35
C GLY A 100 7.63 6.21 7.50
N GLY A 101 7.98 6.77 8.65
CA GLY A 101 7.72 8.19 8.95
C GLY A 101 6.27 8.46 9.31
N GLN A 102 5.75 9.60 8.88
CA GLN A 102 4.35 9.99 9.03
C GLN A 102 3.75 10.25 7.63
N PRO A 103 2.47 9.94 7.40
CA PRO A 103 1.85 10.18 6.11
C PRO A 103 1.74 11.69 5.83
N GLU A 104 2.05 12.06 4.59
CA GLU A 104 1.81 13.39 4.02
C GLU A 104 0.57 13.31 3.13
N TYR A 105 -0.59 13.59 3.72
CA TYR A 105 -1.86 13.54 3.02
C TYR A 105 -2.06 14.75 2.09
N LEU A 106 -2.54 14.50 0.88
CA LEU A 106 -3.02 15.53 -0.04
C LEU A 106 -4.36 16.13 0.41
N GLN A 107 -5.18 15.35 1.11
CA GLN A 107 -6.47 15.76 1.67
C GLN A 107 -6.54 15.48 3.18
N GLN A 108 -7.30 16.28 3.96
CA GLN A 108 -7.34 16.13 5.42
C GLN A 108 -7.97 14.81 5.83
N GLU A 109 -7.24 14.03 6.63
CA GLU A 109 -7.73 12.77 7.19
C GLU A 109 -8.09 12.85 8.68
N GLY A 110 -8.97 11.95 9.11
CA GLY A 110 -9.44 11.86 10.48
C GLY A 110 -8.33 11.52 11.50
N SER A 111 -8.47 12.02 12.73
CA SER A 111 -7.48 11.91 13.82
C SER A 111 -7.12 10.49 14.27
N ASP A 112 -7.97 9.50 13.97
CA ASP A 112 -7.95 8.19 14.64
C ASP A 112 -7.05 7.14 13.96
N PHE A 113 -6.43 7.49 12.83
CA PHE A 113 -5.63 6.54 12.04
C PHE A 113 -4.39 6.03 12.79
N SER A 114 -3.71 6.90 13.54
CA SER A 114 -2.47 6.57 14.25
C SER A 114 -2.67 5.58 15.41
N GLU A 115 -3.88 5.53 15.97
CA GLU A 115 -4.22 4.61 17.05
C GLU A 115 -4.48 3.18 16.53
N LYS A 116 -5.14 3.05 15.38
CA LYS A 116 -5.56 1.75 14.82
C LYS A 116 -4.52 1.13 13.89
N TYR A 117 -3.82 1.98 13.15
CA TYR A 117 -2.96 1.55 12.05
C TYR A 117 -1.51 1.95 12.27
N ILE A 118 -0.64 1.18 11.62
CA ILE A 118 0.78 1.51 11.39
C ILE A 118 0.86 1.98 9.94
N PHE A 119 1.37 3.19 9.73
CA PHE A 119 1.67 3.70 8.41
C PHE A 119 2.93 3.01 7.86
N ILE A 120 2.80 2.33 6.72
CA ILE A 120 3.91 1.61 6.09
C ILE A 120 4.68 2.49 5.13
N GLY A 121 3.98 3.36 4.40
CA GLY A 121 4.59 4.24 3.43
C GLY A 121 3.58 4.79 2.44
N GLN A 122 4.05 5.70 1.60
CA GLN A 122 3.29 6.31 0.53
C GLN A 122 4.11 6.30 -0.76
N ILE A 123 3.41 6.32 -1.89
CA ILE A 123 4.01 6.28 -3.23
C ILE A 123 3.26 7.28 -4.10
N LEU A 124 3.98 8.24 -4.68
CA LEU A 124 3.49 9.10 -5.75
C LEU A 124 3.55 8.35 -7.08
N GLY A 125 2.46 8.37 -7.85
CA GLY A 125 2.39 7.67 -9.14
C GLY A 125 3.53 8.06 -10.09
N MET A 126 3.92 9.33 -10.12
CA MET A 126 4.98 9.87 -10.97
C MET A 126 6.37 9.33 -10.65
N ASP A 127 6.59 8.85 -9.43
CA ASP A 127 7.87 8.25 -9.01
C ASP A 127 7.99 6.80 -9.49
N LEU A 128 6.90 6.20 -9.97
CA LEU A 128 6.91 4.86 -10.54
C LEU A 128 7.38 4.88 -12.00
N PRO A 129 7.91 3.75 -12.52
CA PRO A 129 8.27 3.62 -13.93
C PRO A 129 7.08 3.91 -14.85
N GLU A 130 7.35 4.49 -16.02
CA GLU A 130 6.34 4.90 -17.02
C GLU A 130 5.31 3.82 -17.39
N LYS A 131 5.70 2.54 -17.29
CA LYS A 131 4.79 1.41 -17.57
C LYS A 131 3.69 1.22 -16.52
N VAL A 132 3.85 1.80 -15.34
CA VAL A 132 2.98 1.59 -14.16
C VAL A 132 2.73 2.88 -13.37
N ASN A 133 3.14 4.04 -13.88
CA ASN A 133 2.98 5.33 -13.19
C ASN A 133 1.53 5.84 -13.13
N GLU A 134 0.64 5.20 -13.89
CA GLU A 134 -0.81 5.40 -13.85
C GLU A 134 -1.53 4.31 -13.05
N ILE A 135 -0.83 3.49 -12.26
CA ILE A 135 -1.44 2.48 -11.37
C ILE A 135 -2.31 3.10 -10.27
N PHE A 136 -2.23 4.41 -10.07
CA PHE A 136 -3.10 5.20 -9.21
C PHE A 136 -4.03 6.11 -10.03
N TYR A 137 -4.34 5.73 -11.27
CA TYR A 137 -5.03 6.49 -12.32
C TYR A 137 -4.24 7.64 -12.94
N LEU A 138 -3.68 8.51 -12.09
CA LEU A 138 -2.91 9.67 -12.52
C LEU A 138 -1.56 9.65 -11.82
N THR A 139 -0.54 10.11 -12.55
CA THR A 139 0.82 10.23 -12.03
C THR A 139 0.91 11.19 -10.83
N GLY A 140 0.00 12.16 -10.72
CA GLY A 140 -0.06 13.08 -9.58
C GLY A 140 -0.68 12.50 -8.31
N ASN A 141 -1.26 11.30 -8.36
CA ASN A 141 -1.95 10.70 -7.23
C ASN A 141 -0.97 9.96 -6.30
N VAL A 142 -1.31 9.93 -5.01
CA VAL A 142 -0.48 9.31 -3.97
C VAL A 142 -1.24 8.15 -3.36
N GLY A 143 -0.64 6.95 -3.41
CA GLY A 143 -1.14 5.76 -2.73
C GLY A 143 -0.55 5.62 -1.33
N TYR A 144 -1.38 5.33 -0.33
CA TYR A 144 -0.99 5.18 1.06
C TYR A 144 -1.22 3.75 1.54
N ILE A 145 -0.22 3.15 2.18
CA ILE A 145 -0.30 1.79 2.72
C ILE A 145 -0.29 1.83 4.24
N PHE A 146 -1.32 1.25 4.85
CA PHE A 146 -1.46 1.09 6.28
C PHE A 146 -1.69 -0.38 6.63
N ILE A 147 -1.25 -0.78 7.81
CA ILE A 147 -1.56 -2.10 8.37
C ILE A 147 -2.14 -2.00 9.77
N ASN A 148 -2.98 -2.96 10.15
CA ASN A 148 -3.49 -3.04 11.50
C ASN A 148 -2.35 -3.28 12.49
N ARG A 149 -2.42 -2.64 13.65
CA ARG A 149 -1.45 -2.86 14.74
C ARG A 149 -1.40 -4.30 15.24
N ASP A 150 -2.38 -5.15 14.97
CA ASP A 150 -2.37 -6.57 15.32
C ASP A 150 -1.93 -7.50 14.17
N LEU A 151 -1.60 -6.93 13.00
CA LEU A 151 -1.27 -7.63 11.75
C LEU A 151 -2.42 -8.48 11.17
N SER A 152 -3.67 -8.17 11.47
CA SER A 152 -4.84 -8.86 10.90
C SER A 152 -5.14 -8.48 9.43
N GLY A 153 -4.50 -7.42 8.92
CA GLY A 153 -4.73 -6.88 7.58
C GLY A 153 -4.24 -5.44 7.51
N GLY A 154 -4.91 -4.61 6.70
CA GLY A 154 -4.60 -3.20 6.58
C GLY A 154 -5.54 -2.42 5.67
N LEU A 155 -5.14 -1.21 5.33
CA LEU A 155 -5.84 -0.33 4.42
C LEU A 155 -4.89 0.17 3.33
N PHE A 156 -5.44 0.31 2.13
CA PHE A 156 -4.78 0.99 1.02
C PHE A 156 -5.78 1.93 0.37
N PHE A 157 -5.39 3.17 0.12
CA PHE A 157 -6.21 4.13 -0.59
C PHE A 157 -5.31 5.12 -1.31
N VAL A 158 -5.87 5.80 -2.29
CA VAL A 158 -5.20 6.81 -3.10
C VAL A 158 -5.80 8.16 -2.79
N GLN A 159 -5.01 9.24 -2.79
CA GLN A 159 -5.57 10.59 -2.84
C GLN A 159 -5.13 11.27 -4.14
N ALA A 160 -6.03 12.09 -4.68
CA ALA A 160 -5.79 12.98 -5.81
C ALA A 160 -5.83 14.44 -5.32
N THR A 161 -5.15 15.35 -6.03
CA THR A 161 -5.17 16.80 -5.78
C THR A 161 -6.33 17.50 -6.48
#